data_AF-A0A7S0TMC4-F1
#
_entry.id   AF-A0A7S0TMC4-F1
#
_cell.length_a   1.000
_cell.length_b   1.000
_cell.length_c   1.000
_cell.angle_alpha   90.00
_cell.angle_beta   90.00
_cell.angle_gamma   90.00
#
_symmetry.space_group_name_H-M   'P 1'
#
loop_
_entity.id
_entity.type
_entity.pdbx_description
1 polymer ?
#
loop_
_entity_poly.entity_id
_entity_poly.type
_entity_poly.pdbx_seq_one_letter_code
_entity_poly.pdbx_strand_id
1 'polypeptide(L)'
;QVYERLFGPESRFEERFRSSRGEKVSTVTPWERAEGTRFTHRRRLCYTSPVTKQVGPFQVAKVTRVEENQECRLSDGFFGLKSTIRFLDIPLGDSFSVTTRWYLPAEGDAAS
;
A
#
# COMPACT_ATOMS: atom_id res chain seq x y z
N GLN A 1 11.46 8.32 13.10
CA GLN A 1 11.44 6.98 13.72
C GLN A 1 10.28 6.10 13.23
N VAL A 2 9.04 6.61 13.14
CA VAL A 2 7.89 5.83 12.63
C VAL A 2 8.06 5.41 11.16
N TYR A 3 8.55 6.31 10.30
CA TYR A 3 8.85 6.01 8.88
C TYR A 3 9.74 4.77 8.72
N GLU A 4 10.92 4.78 9.33
CA GLU A 4 11.88 3.66 9.23
C GLU A 4 11.27 2.34 9.71
N ARG A 5 10.41 2.38 10.74
CA ARG A 5 9.74 1.18 11.24
C ARG A 5 8.65 0.65 10.31
N LEU A 6 7.96 1.50 9.56
CA LEU A 6 6.85 1.09 8.70
C LEU A 6 7.27 0.84 7.24
N PHE A 7 8.22 1.62 6.73
CA PHE A 7 8.55 1.70 5.31
C PHE A 7 10.05 1.80 5.03
N GLY A 8 10.90 1.78 6.06
CA GLY A 8 12.35 1.74 5.91
C GLY A 8 12.81 0.43 5.25
N PRO A 9 14.04 0.40 4.70
CA PRO A 9 14.56 -0.75 3.96
C PRO A 9 14.67 -2.03 4.81
N GLU A 10 14.81 -1.90 6.13
CA GLU A 10 14.84 -3.04 7.07
C GLU A 10 13.47 -3.35 7.70
N SER A 11 12.43 -2.58 7.36
CA SER A 11 11.10 -2.80 7.91
C SER A 11 10.48 -4.09 7.39
N ARG A 12 10.01 -4.92 8.32
CA ARG A 12 9.13 -6.08 8.01
C ARG A 12 7.65 -5.77 8.21
N PHE A 13 7.29 -4.52 8.45
CA PHE A 13 5.91 -4.14 8.76
C PHE A 13 5.00 -4.47 7.59
N GLU A 14 5.33 -4.01 6.38
CA GLU A 14 4.51 -4.25 5.21
C GLU A 14 4.42 -5.73 4.86
N GLU A 15 5.54 -6.47 4.94
CA GLU A 15 5.55 -7.92 4.74
C GLU A 15 4.57 -8.62 5.70
N ARG A 16 4.63 -8.29 6.99
CA ARG A 16 3.73 -8.86 8.02
C ARG A 16 2.28 -8.44 7.82
N PHE A 17 2.03 -7.18 7.49
CA PHE A 17 0.70 -6.63 7.26
C PHE A 17 0.03 -7.24 6.03
N ARG A 18 0.79 -7.54 4.98
CA ARG A 18 0.28 -8.23 3.79
C ARG A 18 0.05 -9.71 4.05
N SER A 19 1.00 -10.36 4.72
CA SER A 19 0.89 -11.77 5.10
C SER A 19 -0.34 -12.02 6.00
N SER A 20 -0.65 -11.13 6.94
CA SER A 20 -1.84 -11.25 7.79
C SER A 20 -3.16 -11.13 7.02
N ARG A 21 -3.16 -10.49 5.84
CA ARG A 21 -4.29 -10.42 4.91
C ARG A 21 -4.32 -11.56 3.89
N GLY A 22 -3.37 -12.50 3.97
CA GLY A 22 -3.20 -13.59 3.01
C GLY A 22 -2.73 -13.10 1.63
N GLU A 23 -2.21 -11.87 1.55
CA GLU A 23 -1.67 -11.33 0.30
C GLU A 23 -0.30 -11.93 0.00
N LYS A 24 -0.05 -12.28 -1.27
CA LYS A 24 1.25 -12.78 -1.72
C LYS A 24 1.90 -11.80 -2.68
N VAL A 25 2.97 -11.17 -2.23
CA VAL A 25 3.71 -10.19 -3.01
C VAL A 25 4.59 -10.89 -4.05
N SER A 26 4.44 -10.53 -5.32
CA SER A 26 5.26 -11.05 -6.41
C SER A 26 6.40 -10.11 -6.77
N THR A 27 6.20 -8.80 -6.62
CA THR A 27 7.20 -7.80 -7.01
C THR A 27 7.05 -6.55 -6.15
N VAL A 28 8.17 -6.00 -5.73
CA VAL A 28 8.28 -4.69 -5.06
C VAL A 28 9.47 -3.97 -5.69
N THR A 29 9.25 -2.80 -6.26
CA THR A 29 10.39 -1.94 -6.66
C THR A 29 10.97 -1.27 -5.42
N PRO A 30 12.28 -0.97 -5.40
CA PRO A 30 12.82 -0.11 -4.36
C PRO A 30 12.11 1.25 -4.34
N TRP A 31 12.20 1.95 -3.20
CA TRP A 31 11.78 3.34 -3.13
C TRP A 31 12.72 4.20 -3.97
N GLU A 32 12.16 4.93 -4.93
CA GLU A 32 12.88 5.86 -5.78
C GLU A 32 12.40 7.27 -5.53
N ARG A 33 13.33 8.24 -5.50
CA ARG A 33 12.96 9.64 -5.36
C ARG A 33 12.17 10.10 -6.59
N ALA A 34 11.02 10.75 -6.36
CA ALA A 34 10.21 11.29 -7.45
C ALA A 34 10.91 12.51 -8.07
N GLU A 35 10.94 12.57 -9.41
CA GLU A 35 11.55 13.66 -10.17
C GLU A 35 11.01 15.03 -9.74
N GLY A 36 11.91 16.02 -9.66
CA GLY A 36 11.54 17.39 -9.28
C GLY A 36 11.16 17.59 -7.80
N THR A 37 11.23 16.56 -6.95
CA THR A 37 10.91 16.68 -5.51
C THR A 37 12.15 16.44 -4.65
N ARG A 38 12.22 17.01 -3.44
CA ARG A 38 13.28 16.69 -2.45
C ARG A 38 12.92 15.57 -1.48
N PHE A 39 11.63 15.36 -1.28
CA PHE A 39 11.09 14.64 -0.12
C PHE A 39 10.08 13.56 -0.50
N THR A 40 9.77 13.43 -1.78
CA THR A 40 8.79 12.47 -2.26
C THR A 40 9.51 11.26 -2.85
N HIS A 41 9.09 10.07 -2.45
CA HIS A 41 9.57 8.81 -3.00
C HIS A 41 8.40 7.99 -3.51
N ARG A 42 8.65 7.17 -4.53
CA ARG A 42 7.65 6.31 -5.17
C ARG A 42 8.16 4.88 -5.27
N ARG A 43 7.24 3.93 -5.25
CA ARG A 43 7.50 2.55 -5.63
C ARG A 43 6.24 1.89 -6.16
N ARG A 44 6.42 0.74 -6.81
CA ARG A 44 5.34 -0.10 -7.31
C ARG A 44 5.39 -1.47 -6.65
N LEU A 45 4.22 -2.00 -6.36
CA LEU A 45 4.04 -3.35 -5.87
C LEU A 45 3.06 -4.09 -6.78
N CYS A 46 3.36 -5.36 -7.02
CA CYS A 46 2.45 -6.32 -7.62
C CYS A 46 2.28 -7.47 -6.63
N TYR A 47 1.03 -7.83 -6.35
CA TYR A 47 0.72 -8.90 -5.42
C TYR A 47 -0.61 -9.54 -5.77
N THR A 48 -0.90 -10.66 -5.13
CA THR A 48 -2.20 -11.30 -5.19
C THR A 48 -2.92 -11.14 -3.86
N SER A 49 -4.23 -10.85 -3.90
CA SER A 49 -5.07 -10.69 -2.72
C SER A 49 -6.21 -11.70 -2.76
N PRO A 50 -6.54 -12.36 -1.64
CA PRO A 50 -7.77 -13.13 -1.56
C PRO A 50 -8.99 -12.20 -1.67
N VAL A 51 -10.02 -12.66 -2.36
CA VAL A 51 -11.33 -12.05 -2.48
C VAL A 51 -12.34 -13.11 -2.12
N THR A 52 -12.96 -12.94 -0.95
CA THR A 52 -14.03 -13.84 -0.50
C THR A 52 -15.33 -13.38 -1.14
N LYS A 53 -15.91 -14.21 -2.02
CA LYS A 53 -17.25 -13.97 -2.55
C LYS A 53 -18.20 -15.02 -2.00
N GLN A 54 -19.31 -14.58 -1.41
CA GLN A 54 -20.41 -15.47 -1.12
C GLN A 54 -21.19 -15.73 -2.41
N VAL A 55 -21.37 -17.01 -2.74
CA VAL A 55 -22.17 -17.47 -3.88
C VAL A 55 -23.18 -18.47 -3.34
N GLY A 56 -24.39 -17.99 -3.02
CA GLY A 56 -25.40 -18.80 -2.34
C GLY A 56 -24.92 -19.28 -0.96
N PRO A 57 -25.02 -20.59 -0.64
CA PRO A 57 -24.54 -21.13 0.64
C PRO A 57 -23.03 -21.34 0.70
N PHE A 58 -22.30 -21.16 -0.41
CA PHE A 58 -20.87 -21.42 -0.49
C PHE A 58 -20.06 -20.13 -0.42
N GLN A 59 -18.95 -20.14 0.33
CA GLN A 59 -17.90 -19.13 0.21
C GLN A 59 -16.87 -19.59 -0.80
N VAL A 60 -16.71 -18.83 -1.88
CA VAL A 60 -15.68 -19.08 -2.89
C VAL A 60 -14.53 -18.12 -2.63
N ALA A 61 -13.39 -18.67 -2.24
CA ALA A 61 -12.14 -17.93 -2.19
C ALA A 61 -11.60 -17.79 -3.61
N LYS A 62 -11.62 -16.57 -4.14
CA LYS A 62 -10.88 -16.21 -5.34
C LYS A 62 -9.63 -15.45 -4.97
N VAL A 63 -8.69 -15.40 -5.90
CA VAL A 63 -7.50 -14.58 -5.80
C VAL A 63 -7.53 -13.59 -6.95
N THR A 64 -7.22 -12.33 -6.68
CA THR A 64 -7.09 -11.30 -7.71
C THR A 64 -5.67 -10.74 -7.71
N ARG A 65 -5.14 -10.45 -8.90
CA ARG A 65 -3.91 -9.68 -9.05
C ARG A 65 -4.19 -8.21 -8.76
N VAL A 66 -3.25 -7.62 -8.05
CA VAL A 66 -3.31 -6.24 -7.61
C VAL A 66 -2.05 -5.52 -8.03
N GLU A 67 -2.23 -4.35 -8.62
CA GLU A 67 -1.15 -3.39 -8.84
C GLU A 67 -1.35 -2.20 -7.91
N GLU A 68 -0.30 -1.87 -7.17
CA GLU A 68 -0.30 -0.78 -6.21
C GLU A 68 0.86 0.17 -6.49
N ASN A 69 0.53 1.45 -6.64
CA ASN A 69 1.51 2.53 -6.74
C ASN A 69 1.50 3.30 -5.44
N GLN A 70 2.66 3.36 -4.79
CA GLN A 70 2.84 4.08 -3.54
C GLN A 70 3.69 5.31 -3.77
N GLU A 71 3.28 6.41 -3.15
CA GLU A 71 4.02 7.65 -3.06
C GLU A 71 4.09 8.06 -1.59
N CYS A 72 5.28 8.23 -1.05
CA CYS A 72 5.48 8.73 0.30
C CYS A 72 6.14 10.11 0.28
N ARG A 73 5.77 10.95 1.25
CA ARG A 73 6.37 12.26 1.49
C ARG A 73 6.97 12.28 2.88
N LEU A 74 8.24 12.65 2.94
CA LEU A 74 9.04 12.72 4.17
C LEU A 74 9.44 14.17 4.43
N SER A 75 8.83 14.81 5.41
CA SER A 75 9.30 16.11 5.87
C SER A 75 9.50 16.12 7.37
N ASP A 76 10.23 17.11 7.87
CA ASP A 76 10.37 17.33 9.30
C ASP A 76 8.96 17.41 9.92
N GLY A 77 8.68 16.54 10.88
CA GLY A 77 7.39 16.49 11.57
C GLY A 77 6.27 15.74 10.86
N PHE A 78 6.47 15.21 9.64
CA PHE A 78 5.36 14.63 8.87
C PHE A 78 5.74 13.46 7.98
N PHE A 79 4.93 12.40 8.05
CA PHE A 79 4.93 11.31 7.08
C PHE A 79 3.56 11.23 6.38
N GLY A 80 3.59 11.28 5.05
CA GLY A 80 2.43 10.99 4.22
C GLY A 80 2.67 9.77 3.35
N LEU A 81 1.69 8.86 3.26
CA LEU A 81 1.68 7.79 2.27
C LEU A 81 0.38 7.85 1.46
N LYS A 82 0.50 7.92 0.14
CA LYS A 82 -0.59 7.70 -0.80
C LYS A 82 -0.37 6.36 -1.47
N SER A 83 -1.35 5.47 -1.38
CA SER A 83 -1.38 4.18 -2.07
C SER A 83 -2.55 4.19 -3.06
N THR A 84 -2.28 3.92 -4.33
CA THR A 84 -3.29 3.80 -5.40
C THR A 84 -3.30 2.39 -5.94
N ILE A 85 -4.43 1.70 -5.78
CA ILE A 85 -4.59 0.27 -6.02
C ILE A 85 -5.54 0.04 -7.20
N ARG A 86 -5.16 -0.89 -8.08
CA ARG A 86 -6.00 -1.43 -9.16
C ARG A 86 -6.12 -2.93 -9.01
N PHE A 87 -7.33 -3.44 -9.19
CA PHE A 87 -7.64 -4.88 -9.15
C PHE A 87 -7.82 -5.37 -10.58
N LEU A 88 -7.02 -6.33 -11.02
CA LEU A 88 -6.96 -6.70 -12.43
C LEU A 88 -7.95 -7.79 -12.83
N ASP A 89 -8.38 -8.62 -11.87
CA ASP A 89 -9.14 -9.85 -12.16
C ASP A 89 -10.56 -9.85 -11.56
N ILE A 90 -11.07 -8.68 -11.15
CA ILE A 90 -12.45 -8.54 -10.66
C ILE A 90 -13.32 -7.86 -11.71
N PRO A 91 -14.64 -8.14 -11.73
CA PRO A 91 -15.56 -7.41 -12.60
C PRO A 91 -15.43 -5.90 -12.39
N LEU A 92 -15.30 -5.16 -13.50
CA LEU A 92 -15.12 -3.71 -13.51
C LEU A 92 -13.81 -3.21 -12.83
N GLY A 93 -12.85 -4.09 -12.56
CA GLY A 93 -11.60 -3.73 -11.86
C GLY A 93 -10.72 -2.74 -12.63
N ASP A 94 -10.87 -2.67 -13.95
CA ASP A 94 -10.25 -1.66 -14.82
C ASP A 94 -10.95 -0.31 -14.78
N SER A 95 -12.21 -0.28 -14.33
CA SER A 95 -13.10 0.88 -14.34
C SER A 95 -13.01 1.73 -13.07
N PHE A 96 -12.27 1.29 -12.05
CA PHE A 96 -12.01 2.06 -10.84
C PHE A 96 -10.60 1.85 -10.28
N SER A 97 -10.23 2.69 -9.33
CA SER A 97 -9.05 2.51 -8.49
C SER A 97 -9.37 2.92 -7.06
N VAL A 98 -8.66 2.34 -6.09
CA VAL A 98 -8.80 2.71 -4.67
C VAL A 98 -7.58 3.51 -4.27
N THR A 99 -7.79 4.73 -3.77
CA THR A 99 -6.70 5.55 -3.24
C THR A 99 -6.83 5.67 -1.73
N THR A 100 -5.84 5.13 -1.00
CA THR A 100 -5.74 5.27 0.46
C THR A 100 -4.65 6.27 0.80
N ARG A 101 -4.92 7.18 1.74
CA ARG A 101 -3.93 8.15 2.24
C ARG A 101 -3.74 7.99 3.74
N TRP A 102 -2.48 7.92 4.15
CA TRP A 102 -2.07 7.87 5.55
C TRP A 102 -1.33 9.15 5.87
N TYR A 103 -1.70 9.77 6.97
CA TYR A 103 -1.07 10.98 7.49
C TYR A 103 -0.63 10.68 8.91
N LEU A 104 0.67 10.70 9.15
CA LEU A 104 1.27 10.43 10.45
C LEU A 104 2.09 11.68 10.85
N PRO A 105 1.56 12.55 11.72
CA PRO A 105 2.35 13.63 12.30
C PRO A 105 3.41 13.06 13.24
N ALA A 106 4.53 13.77 13.43
CA ALA A 106 5.44 13.50 14.54
C ALA A 106 4.75 13.84 15.87
N GLU A 107 5.02 13.07 16.92
CA GLU A 107 4.49 13.35 18.26
C GLU A 107 4.81 14.81 18.64
N GLY A 108 3.76 15.59 18.91
CA GLY A 108 3.82 17.04 19.15
C GLY A 108 2.72 17.85 18.43
N ASP A 109 2.21 17.35 17.29
CA ASP A 109 1.19 18.04 16.47
C ASP A 109 -0.17 17.34 16.44
N ALA A 110 -0.37 16.28 17.24
CA ALA A 110 -1.68 15.65 17.38
C ALA A 110 -2.56 16.47 18.32
N ALA A 111 -3.23 17.47 17.73
CA ALA A 111 -4.28 18.33 18.29
C ALA A 111 -3.85 19.33 19.38
N SER A 112 -3.79 20.60 18.96
CA SER A 112 -4.28 21.72 19.77
C SER A 112 -5.81 21.67 19.86
#